data_AF-A0A0G0YAA9-F1
#
_entry.id   AF-A0A0G0YAA9-F1
#
_cell.length_a   1.000
_cell.length_b   1.000
_cell.length_c   1.000
_cell.angle_alpha   90.00
_cell.angle_beta   90.00
_cell.angle_gamma   90.00
#
_symmetry.space_group_name_H-M   'P 1'
#
loop_
_entity.id
_entity.type
_entity.pdbx_description
1 polymer ?
#
loop_
_entity_poly.entity_id
_entity_poly.type
_entity_poly.pdbx_seq_one_letter_code
_entity_poly.pdbx_strand_id
1 'polypeptide(L)'
;MVYVISKIEEEKIMAEKFTKEGLKILAIKLDQALWEFVYAATWLGDLEGPAGALAANQMRLDLAEKYGSKKEVADIQNALASTYYTIATAKKAKREKEEAGRQFAKALEFSDKSMKLIGGFLKMSPGALAVRGSILYQLGYHEPSAQCFQEALKHRGFGWDARAVLEKDLARTLTALGQKDAAERHFKKALRLVGNAKDKTAVRVFKEYAIFLAGQGKKKEAEKYLSRARKIAQELGLGHQELTINAIKT
;
A
#
# COMPACT_ATOMS: atom_id res chain seq x y z
N MET A 1 15.56 2.73 20.91
CA MET A 1 16.14 1.50 20.34
C MET A 1 16.71 0.59 21.43
N VAL A 2 17.64 1.09 22.26
CA VAL A 2 18.18 0.35 23.42
C VAL A 2 17.08 -0.16 24.38
N TYR A 3 16.05 0.64 24.66
CA TYR A 3 14.95 0.23 25.56
C TYR A 3 13.99 -0.82 24.98
N VAL A 4 13.85 -0.90 23.66
CA VAL A 4 13.00 -1.92 22.99
C VAL A 4 13.78 -3.21 22.84
N ILE A 5 15.06 -3.12 22.46
CA ILE A 5 15.97 -4.27 22.36
C ILE A 5 16.22 -4.87 23.76
N SER A 6 16.41 -4.06 24.81
CA SER A 6 16.60 -4.56 26.18
C SER A 6 15.36 -5.26 26.72
N LYS A 7 14.16 -4.78 26.39
CA LYS A 7 12.90 -5.41 26.77
C LYS A 7 12.68 -6.73 26.02
N ILE A 8 13.08 -6.77 24.74
CA ILE A 8 13.09 -8.00 23.93
C ILE A 8 14.08 -9.02 24.51
N GLU A 9 15.26 -8.60 24.97
CA GLU A 9 16.27 -9.48 25.59
C GLU A 9 15.87 -9.98 26.98
N GLU A 10 15.28 -9.14 27.83
CA GLU A 10 14.71 -9.54 29.13
C GLU A 10 13.56 -10.55 28.96
N GLU A 11 12.69 -10.33 27.97
CA GLU A 11 11.62 -11.28 27.63
C GLU A 11 12.16 -12.60 27.07
N LYS A 12 13.28 -12.56 26.33
CA LYS A 12 13.98 -13.75 25.80
C LYS A 12 14.62 -14.60 26.91
N ILE A 13 15.24 -13.96 27.91
CA ILE A 13 15.84 -14.64 29.08
C ILE A 13 14.73 -15.24 29.96
N MET A 14 13.58 -14.57 30.07
CA MET A 14 12.40 -15.12 30.74
C MET A 14 11.84 -16.35 30.00
N ALA A 15 11.87 -16.36 28.67
CA ALA A 15 11.32 -17.43 27.82
C ALA A 15 11.96 -18.82 28.03
N GLU A 16 13.20 -18.92 28.53
CA GLU A 16 13.86 -20.20 28.83
C GLU A 16 13.19 -20.98 29.99
N LYS A 17 12.27 -20.35 30.74
CA LYS A 17 11.60 -20.95 31.91
C LYS A 17 10.10 -21.26 31.74
N PHE A 18 9.49 -21.04 30.57
CA PHE A 18 8.03 -21.13 30.40
C PHE A 18 7.52 -22.36 29.66
N THR A 19 6.33 -22.82 30.07
CA THR A 19 5.51 -23.80 29.35
C THR A 19 5.17 -23.30 27.93
N LYS A 20 4.80 -24.22 27.03
CA LYS A 20 4.38 -23.89 25.64
C LYS A 20 3.31 -22.78 25.58
N GLU A 21 2.42 -22.74 26.57
CA GLU A 21 1.38 -21.71 26.68
C GLU A 21 1.94 -20.35 27.10
N GLY A 22 2.92 -20.32 28.01
CA GLY A 22 3.61 -19.07 28.39
C GLY A 22 4.38 -18.44 27.23
N LEU A 23 5.05 -19.26 26.42
CA LEU A 23 5.72 -18.81 25.18
C LEU A 23 4.74 -18.22 24.17
N LYS A 24 3.54 -18.78 24.07
CA LYS A 24 2.48 -18.27 23.18
C LYS A 24 1.97 -16.90 23.63
N ILE A 25 1.75 -16.70 24.93
CA ILE A 25 1.32 -15.41 25.48
C ILE A 25 2.39 -14.33 25.24
N LEU A 26 3.66 -14.67 25.43
CA LEU A 26 4.75 -13.74 25.16
C LEU A 26 4.83 -13.38 23.67
N ALA A 27 4.68 -14.36 22.78
CA ALA A 27 4.64 -14.14 21.34
C ALA A 27 3.51 -13.19 20.92
N ILE A 28 2.32 -13.29 21.52
CA ILE A 28 1.19 -12.39 21.25
C ILE A 28 1.54 -10.95 21.63
N LYS A 29 2.14 -10.74 22.81
CA LYS A 29 2.53 -9.39 23.27
C LYS A 29 3.63 -8.80 22.38
N LEU A 30 4.60 -9.61 21.99
CA LEU A 30 5.67 -9.19 21.10
C LEU A 30 5.14 -8.86 19.70
N ASP A 31 4.21 -9.65 19.14
CA ASP A 31 3.59 -9.34 17.85
C ASP A 31 2.84 -8.01 17.88
N GLN A 32 2.09 -7.74 18.96
CA GLN A 32 1.39 -6.46 19.11
C GLN A 32 2.35 -5.26 19.13
N ALA A 33 3.43 -5.35 19.92
CA ALA A 33 4.43 -4.29 19.98
C ALA A 33 5.12 -4.08 18.61
N LEU A 34 5.40 -5.17 17.89
CA LEU A 34 5.97 -5.10 16.54
C LEU A 34 4.97 -4.52 15.53
N TRP A 35 3.67 -4.78 15.66
CA TRP A 35 2.65 -4.19 14.80
C TRP A 35 2.57 -2.66 14.96
N GLU A 36 2.61 -2.17 16.20
CA GLU A 36 2.66 -0.73 16.50
C GLU A 36 3.95 -0.10 15.93
N PHE A 37 5.07 -0.80 16.04
CA PHE A 37 6.34 -0.37 15.44
C PHE A 37 6.24 -0.28 13.91
N VAL A 38 5.67 -1.29 13.24
CA VAL A 38 5.46 -1.27 11.77
C VAL A 38 4.62 -0.07 11.37
N TYR A 39 3.57 0.24 12.14
CA TYR A 39 2.72 1.39 11.88
C TYR A 39 3.52 2.70 11.97
N ALA A 40 4.29 2.89 13.05
CA ALA A 40 5.14 4.07 13.23
C ALA A 40 6.19 4.19 12.11
N ALA A 41 6.91 3.10 11.81
CA ALA A 41 7.96 3.09 10.80
C ALA A 41 7.45 3.32 9.37
N THR A 42 6.24 2.85 9.06
CA THR A 42 5.66 2.99 7.72
C THR A 42 4.98 4.35 7.52
N TRP A 43 4.21 4.80 8.51
CA TRP A 43 3.26 5.92 8.33
C TRP A 43 3.69 7.22 8.98
N LEU A 44 4.45 7.15 10.08
CA LEU A 44 5.04 8.34 10.70
C LEU A 44 6.41 8.66 10.09
N GLY A 45 7.06 7.68 9.44
CA GLY A 45 8.39 7.85 8.84
C GLY A 45 9.51 7.89 9.88
N ASP A 46 9.20 7.57 11.13
CA ASP A 46 10.15 7.43 12.21
C ASP A 46 10.86 6.05 12.14
N LEU A 47 11.84 5.81 13.00
CA LEU A 47 12.35 4.45 13.30
C LEU A 47 12.81 3.64 12.06
N GLU A 48 13.75 4.20 11.29
CA GLU A 48 14.38 3.59 10.09
C GLU A 48 13.47 3.41 8.86
N GLY A 49 12.21 3.89 8.92
CA GLY A 49 11.31 3.91 7.78
C GLY A 49 10.95 2.51 7.26
N PRO A 50 10.82 2.32 5.93
CA PRO A 50 10.42 1.04 5.35
C PRO A 50 11.36 -0.14 5.69
N ALA A 51 12.63 0.11 6.01
CA ALA A 51 13.58 -0.93 6.42
C ALA A 51 13.27 -1.46 7.82
N GLY A 52 12.98 -0.57 8.78
CA GLY A 52 12.51 -0.95 10.11
C GLY A 52 11.19 -1.71 10.05
N ALA A 53 10.23 -1.22 9.25
CA ALA A 53 8.95 -1.90 9.04
C ALA A 53 9.14 -3.32 8.45
N LEU A 54 10.12 -3.50 7.56
CA LEU A 54 10.43 -4.80 6.98
C LEU A 54 10.98 -5.77 8.04
N ALA A 55 11.96 -5.32 8.84
CA ALA A 55 12.55 -6.13 9.91
C ALA A 55 11.49 -6.57 10.92
N ALA A 56 10.64 -5.64 11.37
CA ALA A 56 9.56 -5.94 12.30
C ALA A 56 8.54 -6.93 11.71
N ASN A 57 8.09 -6.73 10.48
CA ASN A 57 7.17 -7.68 9.85
C ASN A 57 7.80 -9.07 9.63
N GLN A 58 9.11 -9.18 9.43
CA GLN A 58 9.79 -10.47 9.35
C GLN A 58 9.78 -11.19 10.71
N MET A 59 10.08 -10.48 11.80
CA MET A 59 9.99 -11.05 13.15
C MET A 59 8.56 -11.50 13.49
N ARG A 60 7.56 -10.70 13.10
CA ARG A 60 6.13 -11.05 13.24
C ARG A 60 5.79 -12.32 12.47
N LEU A 61 6.31 -12.46 11.25
CA LEU A 61 6.09 -13.64 10.43
C LEU A 61 6.65 -14.90 11.12
N ASP A 62 7.89 -14.83 11.60
CA ASP A 62 8.54 -15.95 12.29
C ASP A 62 7.75 -16.39 13.55
N LEU A 63 7.22 -15.42 14.30
CA LEU A 63 6.36 -15.69 15.47
C LEU A 63 5.03 -16.32 15.06
N ALA A 64 4.35 -15.78 14.04
CA ALA A 64 3.08 -16.27 13.57
C ALA A 64 3.17 -17.65 12.92
N GLU A 65 4.26 -17.97 12.23
CA GLU A 65 4.50 -19.31 11.69
C GLU A 65 4.66 -20.35 12.81
N LYS A 66 5.23 -19.96 13.95
CA LYS A 66 5.44 -20.85 15.10
C LYS A 66 4.22 -21.00 16.01
N TYR A 67 3.47 -19.91 16.23
CA TYR A 67 2.44 -19.86 17.27
C TYR A 67 1.07 -19.37 16.79
N GLY A 68 0.98 -18.81 15.59
CA GLY A 68 -0.21 -18.20 15.03
C GLY A 68 -1.04 -19.16 14.17
N SER A 69 -2.15 -18.62 13.69
CA SER A 69 -3.06 -19.24 12.74
C SER A 69 -2.61 -18.99 11.30
N LYS A 70 -3.06 -19.82 10.36
CA LYS A 70 -2.83 -19.62 8.92
C LYS A 70 -3.30 -18.24 8.43
N LYS A 71 -4.37 -17.71 9.03
CA LYS A 71 -4.90 -16.39 8.71
C LYS A 71 -3.93 -15.29 9.15
N GLU A 72 -3.41 -15.35 10.37
CA GLU A 72 -2.44 -14.37 10.87
C GLU A 72 -1.16 -14.39 10.03
N VAL A 73 -0.65 -15.57 9.68
CA VAL A 73 0.50 -15.70 8.77
C VAL A 73 0.20 -15.03 7.43
N ALA A 74 -0.98 -15.27 6.84
CA ALA A 74 -1.36 -14.67 5.58
C ALA A 74 -1.51 -13.13 5.66
N ASP A 75 -2.06 -12.61 6.76
CA ASP A 75 -2.21 -11.18 6.99
C ASP A 75 -0.84 -10.50 7.13
N ILE A 76 0.12 -11.13 7.81
CA ILE A 76 1.50 -10.64 7.92
C ILE A 76 2.23 -10.72 6.58
N GLN A 77 2.04 -11.79 5.79
CA GLN A 77 2.59 -11.87 4.44
C GLN A 77 2.03 -10.76 3.53
N ASN A 78 0.76 -10.40 3.68
CA ASN A 78 0.20 -9.24 2.97
C ASN A 78 0.81 -7.91 3.45
N ALA A 79 1.09 -7.77 4.75
CA ALA A 79 1.81 -6.61 5.28
C ALA A 79 3.23 -6.51 4.68
N LEU A 80 3.97 -7.61 4.62
CA LEU A 80 5.28 -7.69 3.94
C LEU A 80 5.19 -7.29 2.48
N ALA A 81 4.17 -7.78 1.75
CA ALA A 81 3.94 -7.39 0.36
C ALA A 81 3.79 -5.86 0.21
N SER A 82 3.02 -5.22 1.12
CA SER A 82 2.85 -3.77 1.16
C SER A 82 4.14 -3.01 1.52
N THR A 83 4.93 -3.54 2.45
CA THR A 83 6.23 -2.96 2.83
C THR A 83 7.21 -3.01 1.66
N TYR A 84 7.34 -4.16 1.00
CA TYR A 84 8.18 -4.32 -0.19
C TYR A 84 7.74 -3.41 -1.35
N TYR A 85 6.44 -3.26 -1.56
CA TYR A 85 5.90 -2.30 -2.53
C TYR A 85 6.30 -0.86 -2.21
N THR A 86 6.23 -0.46 -0.94
CA THR A 86 6.64 0.87 -0.48
C THR A 86 8.14 1.10 -0.72
N ILE A 87 9.00 0.13 -0.37
CA ILE A 87 10.44 0.18 -0.66
C ILE A 87 10.67 0.32 -2.17
N ALA A 88 10.00 -0.50 -2.99
CA ALA A 88 10.14 -0.49 -4.44
C ALA A 88 9.78 0.87 -5.05
N THR A 89 8.69 1.50 -4.61
CA THR A 89 8.29 2.83 -5.08
C THR A 89 9.29 3.92 -4.68
N ALA A 90 9.84 3.86 -3.47
CA ALA A 90 10.89 4.78 -3.03
C ALA A 90 12.18 4.62 -3.85
N LYS A 91 12.60 3.38 -4.12
CA LYS A 91 13.74 3.05 -5.01
C LYS A 91 13.52 3.57 -6.43
N LYS A 92 12.32 3.37 -6.98
CA LYS A 92 11.94 3.87 -8.31
C LYS A 92 12.01 5.40 -8.37
N ALA A 93 11.59 6.12 -7.32
CA ALA A 93 11.70 7.56 -7.24
C ALA A 93 13.17 8.05 -7.24
N LYS A 94 14.08 7.27 -6.63
CA LYS A 94 15.54 7.48 -6.68
C LYS A 94 16.20 7.03 -7.99
N ARG A 95 15.42 6.58 -8.98
CA ARG A 95 15.87 6.05 -10.28
C ARG A 95 16.70 4.76 -10.19
N GLU A 96 16.61 4.04 -9.07
CA GLU A 96 17.23 2.74 -8.86
C GLU A 96 16.34 1.63 -9.47
N LYS A 97 16.26 1.58 -10.81
CA LYS A 97 15.26 0.77 -11.53
C LYS A 97 15.36 -0.73 -11.26
N GLU A 98 16.56 -1.28 -11.28
CA GLU A 98 16.77 -2.72 -11.07
C GLU A 98 16.38 -3.14 -9.65
N GLU A 99 16.81 -2.35 -8.66
CA GLU A 99 16.47 -2.61 -7.27
C GLU A 99 14.97 -2.46 -7.04
N ALA A 100 14.33 -1.44 -7.61
CA ALA A 100 12.88 -1.30 -7.56
C ALA A 100 12.17 -2.54 -8.15
N GLY A 101 12.65 -3.05 -9.29
CA GLY A 101 12.14 -4.29 -9.91
C GLY A 101 12.26 -5.50 -8.99
N ARG A 102 13.43 -5.71 -8.37
CA ARG A 102 13.65 -6.77 -7.38
C ARG A 102 12.67 -6.68 -6.21
N GLN A 103 12.43 -5.48 -5.69
CA GLN A 103 11.53 -5.28 -4.57
C GLN A 103 10.05 -5.46 -4.96
N PHE A 104 9.64 -5.08 -6.19
CA PHE A 104 8.31 -5.40 -6.69
C PHE A 104 8.09 -6.92 -6.86
N ALA A 105 9.11 -7.66 -7.30
CA ALA A 105 9.04 -9.11 -7.41
C ALA A 105 8.84 -9.77 -6.04
N LYS A 106 9.59 -9.34 -5.01
CA LYS A 106 9.39 -9.79 -3.63
C LYS A 106 8.00 -9.46 -3.10
N ALA A 107 7.50 -8.25 -3.37
CA ALA A 107 6.15 -7.86 -2.99
C ALA A 107 5.10 -8.81 -3.60
N LEU A 108 5.25 -9.19 -4.88
CA LEU A 108 4.34 -10.13 -5.54
C LEU A 108 4.44 -11.54 -4.93
N GLU A 109 5.66 -12.01 -4.64
CA GLU A 109 5.90 -13.31 -3.99
C GLU A 109 5.16 -13.42 -2.65
N PHE A 110 5.26 -12.41 -1.79
CA PHE A 110 4.55 -12.40 -0.50
C PHE A 110 3.02 -12.32 -0.68
N SER A 111 2.55 -11.56 -1.67
CA SER A 111 1.12 -11.55 -2.02
C SER A 111 0.64 -12.93 -2.48
N ASP A 112 1.43 -13.66 -3.26
CA ASP A 112 1.12 -15.02 -3.71
C ASP A 112 1.09 -16.03 -2.55
N LYS A 113 2.05 -15.95 -1.62
CA LYS A 113 2.07 -16.80 -0.42
C LYS A 113 0.81 -16.56 0.42
N SER A 114 0.47 -15.29 0.66
CA SER A 114 -0.73 -14.90 1.43
C SER A 114 -2.00 -15.47 0.78
N MET A 115 -2.15 -15.26 -0.54
CA MET A 115 -3.28 -15.77 -1.32
C MET A 115 -3.38 -17.30 -1.27
N LYS A 116 -2.27 -18.03 -1.36
CA LYS A 116 -2.26 -19.49 -1.27
C LYS A 116 -2.71 -19.96 0.12
N LEU A 117 -2.23 -19.33 1.19
CA LEU A 117 -2.57 -19.71 2.57
C LEU A 117 -4.05 -19.55 2.90
N ILE A 118 -4.68 -18.47 2.44
CA ILE A 118 -6.11 -18.23 2.69
C ILE A 118 -7.03 -19.01 1.74
N GLY A 119 -6.47 -19.77 0.79
CA GLY A 119 -7.23 -20.63 -0.11
C GLY A 119 -7.73 -19.94 -1.38
N GLY A 120 -6.99 -18.94 -1.88
CA GLY A 120 -7.16 -18.40 -3.23
C GLY A 120 -7.60 -16.94 -3.30
N PHE A 121 -7.60 -16.42 -4.53
CA PHE A 121 -7.85 -15.01 -4.87
C PHE A 121 -9.14 -14.44 -4.28
N LEU A 122 -10.26 -15.16 -4.41
CA LEU A 122 -11.58 -14.70 -3.95
C LEU A 122 -11.71 -14.60 -2.42
N LYS A 123 -10.77 -15.18 -1.67
CA LYS A 123 -10.74 -15.10 -0.21
C LYS A 123 -9.85 -13.97 0.32
N MET A 124 -9.14 -13.27 -0.58
CA MET A 124 -8.30 -12.15 -0.20
C MET A 124 -9.13 -11.02 0.38
N SER A 125 -8.58 -10.36 1.41
CA SER A 125 -9.21 -9.16 1.92
C SER A 125 -9.17 -8.05 0.88
N PRO A 126 -10.07 -7.06 0.96
CA PRO A 126 -10.11 -5.98 -0.03
C PRO A 126 -8.82 -5.13 -0.04
N GLY A 127 -8.17 -4.97 1.12
CA GLY A 127 -6.86 -4.33 1.23
C GLY A 127 -5.75 -5.15 0.58
N ALA A 128 -5.77 -6.47 0.75
CA ALA A 128 -4.80 -7.37 0.11
C ALA A 128 -4.94 -7.37 -1.42
N LEU A 129 -6.17 -7.36 -1.93
CA LEU A 129 -6.46 -7.17 -3.35
C LEU A 129 -5.94 -5.83 -3.87
N ALA A 130 -6.12 -4.73 -3.13
CA ALA A 130 -5.64 -3.41 -3.50
C ALA A 130 -4.10 -3.35 -3.62
N VAL A 131 -3.40 -3.93 -2.64
CA VAL A 131 -1.93 -4.03 -2.63
C VAL A 131 -1.47 -4.87 -3.82
N ARG A 132 -2.05 -6.06 -4.02
CA ARG A 132 -1.74 -6.95 -5.14
C ARG A 132 -1.94 -6.25 -6.49
N GLY A 133 -3.06 -5.57 -6.69
CA GLY A 133 -3.33 -4.81 -7.91
C GLY A 133 -2.28 -3.73 -8.16
N SER A 134 -1.88 -3.01 -7.11
CA SER A 134 -0.84 -1.98 -7.21
C SER A 134 0.52 -2.56 -7.60
N ILE A 135 0.89 -3.72 -7.06
CA ILE A 135 2.12 -4.44 -7.42
C ILE A 135 2.08 -4.87 -8.89
N LEU A 136 1.00 -5.52 -9.31
CA LEU A 136 0.81 -6.01 -10.68
C LEU A 136 0.86 -4.87 -11.70
N TYR A 137 0.24 -3.72 -11.39
CA TYR A 137 0.33 -2.52 -12.22
C TYR A 137 1.77 -2.07 -12.42
N GLN A 138 2.59 -2.01 -11.36
CA GLN A 138 3.98 -1.56 -11.45
C GLN A 138 4.86 -2.53 -12.27
N LEU A 139 4.51 -3.81 -12.26
CA LEU A 139 5.18 -4.85 -13.05
C LEU A 139 4.68 -4.96 -14.50
N GLY A 140 3.67 -4.17 -14.89
CA GLY A 140 3.11 -4.17 -16.24
C GLY A 140 2.00 -5.20 -16.49
N TYR A 141 1.60 -5.96 -15.47
CA TYR A 141 0.49 -6.93 -15.57
C TYR A 141 -0.86 -6.22 -15.38
N HIS A 142 -1.28 -5.48 -16.40
CA HIS A 142 -2.41 -4.57 -16.30
C HIS A 142 -3.78 -5.27 -16.22
N GLU A 143 -4.01 -6.38 -16.92
CA GLU A 143 -5.26 -7.13 -16.83
C GLU A 143 -5.45 -7.78 -15.45
N PRO A 144 -4.47 -8.52 -14.89
CA PRO A 144 -4.56 -9.04 -13.52
C PRO A 144 -4.70 -7.92 -12.46
N SER A 145 -4.05 -6.77 -12.69
CA SER A 145 -4.20 -5.60 -11.83
C SER A 145 -5.64 -5.08 -11.81
N ALA A 146 -6.27 -4.95 -12.99
CA ALA A 146 -7.65 -4.50 -13.09
C ALA A 146 -8.61 -5.46 -12.37
N GLN A 147 -8.41 -6.77 -12.51
CA GLN A 147 -9.19 -7.79 -11.80
C GLN A 147 -9.09 -7.64 -10.27
N CYS A 148 -7.89 -7.38 -9.74
CA CYS A 148 -7.71 -7.15 -8.31
C CYS A 148 -8.53 -5.96 -7.80
N PHE A 149 -8.47 -4.82 -8.49
CA PHE A 149 -9.22 -3.63 -8.09
C PHE A 149 -10.74 -3.80 -8.26
N GLN A 150 -11.18 -4.46 -9.33
CA GLN A 150 -12.59 -4.78 -9.55
C GLN A 150 -13.14 -5.69 -8.45
N GLU A 151 -12.39 -6.73 -8.08
CA GLU A 151 -12.78 -7.63 -6.99
C GLU A 151 -12.84 -6.88 -5.66
N ALA A 152 -11.82 -6.06 -5.34
CA ALA A 152 -11.82 -5.24 -4.15
C ALA A 152 -13.08 -4.35 -4.09
N LEU A 153 -13.43 -3.67 -5.18
CA LEU A 153 -14.58 -2.77 -5.25
C LEU A 153 -15.96 -3.43 -5.05
N LYS A 154 -16.06 -4.77 -5.12
CA LYS A 154 -17.30 -5.50 -4.80
C LYS A 154 -17.63 -5.43 -3.30
N HIS A 155 -16.62 -5.22 -2.45
CA HIS A 155 -16.80 -5.15 -1.00
C HIS A 155 -17.38 -3.79 -0.59
N ARG A 156 -18.44 -3.82 0.24
CA ARG A 156 -19.18 -2.62 0.67
C ARG A 156 -18.66 -1.95 1.94
N GLY A 157 -17.60 -2.48 2.56
CA GLY A 157 -17.09 -2.03 3.88
C GLY A 157 -16.04 -0.91 3.85
N PHE A 158 -15.75 -0.32 2.69
CA PHE A 158 -14.75 0.73 2.59
C PHE A 158 -15.30 2.11 2.98
N GLY A 159 -14.47 2.89 3.66
CA GLY A 159 -14.61 4.34 3.71
C GLY A 159 -14.59 4.94 2.29
N TRP A 160 -15.15 6.14 2.15
CA TRP A 160 -15.22 6.85 0.88
C TRP A 160 -13.83 7.10 0.27
N ASP A 161 -12.82 7.28 1.11
CA ASP A 161 -11.43 7.55 0.78
C ASP A 161 -10.75 6.33 0.15
N ALA A 162 -10.84 5.17 0.79
CA ALA A 162 -10.31 3.91 0.28
C ALA A 162 -11.00 3.54 -1.04
N ARG A 163 -12.32 3.74 -1.13
CA ARG A 163 -13.07 3.53 -2.37
C ARG A 163 -12.63 4.47 -3.49
N ALA A 164 -12.37 5.74 -3.18
CA ALA A 164 -11.87 6.71 -4.16
C ALA A 164 -10.49 6.32 -4.71
N VAL A 165 -9.60 5.82 -3.86
CA VAL A 165 -8.28 5.31 -4.27
C VAL A 165 -8.43 4.11 -5.21
N LEU A 166 -9.29 3.14 -4.88
CA LEU A 166 -9.53 1.97 -5.73
C LEU A 166 -10.12 2.34 -7.09
N GLU A 167 -11.13 3.21 -7.13
CA GLU A 167 -11.72 3.70 -8.39
C GLU A 167 -10.66 4.39 -9.26
N LYS A 168 -9.79 5.21 -8.65
CA LYS A 168 -8.67 5.88 -9.33
C LYS A 168 -7.61 4.90 -9.84
N ASP A 169 -7.22 3.90 -9.05
CA ASP A 169 -6.20 2.92 -9.45
C ASP A 169 -6.72 1.97 -10.54
N LEU A 170 -8.01 1.60 -10.49
CA LEU A 170 -8.67 0.89 -11.59
C LEU A 170 -8.70 1.76 -12.85
N ALA A 171 -9.10 3.03 -12.75
CA ALA A 171 -9.11 3.95 -13.89
C ALA A 171 -7.73 4.10 -14.57
N ARG A 172 -6.68 4.25 -13.76
CA ARG A 172 -5.30 4.30 -14.25
C ARG A 172 -4.90 3.00 -14.96
N THR A 173 -5.28 1.86 -14.40
CA THR A 173 -5.01 0.55 -15.00
C THR A 173 -5.75 0.38 -16.33
N LEU A 174 -7.02 0.76 -16.40
CA LEU A 174 -7.82 0.73 -17.63
C LEU A 174 -7.26 1.68 -18.70
N THR A 175 -6.66 2.80 -18.30
CA THR A 175 -5.96 3.70 -19.23
C THR A 175 -4.75 3.00 -19.86
N ALA A 176 -3.95 2.29 -19.07
CA ALA A 176 -2.81 1.51 -19.58
C ALA A 176 -3.24 0.38 -20.52
N LEU A 177 -4.45 -0.16 -20.34
CA LEU A 177 -5.09 -1.13 -21.24
C LEU A 177 -5.73 -0.49 -22.49
N GLY A 178 -5.63 0.83 -22.66
CA GLY A 178 -6.26 1.55 -23.78
C GLY A 178 -7.78 1.72 -23.65
N GLN A 179 -8.40 1.28 -22.55
CA GLN A 179 -9.84 1.35 -22.31
C GLN A 179 -10.27 2.72 -21.78
N LYS A 180 -10.09 3.75 -22.60
CA LYS A 180 -10.23 5.17 -22.24
C LYS A 180 -11.60 5.54 -21.67
N ASP A 181 -12.69 5.08 -22.30
CA ASP A 181 -14.05 5.40 -21.83
C ASP A 181 -14.37 4.76 -20.48
N ALA A 182 -13.90 3.53 -20.26
CA ALA A 182 -14.05 2.85 -18.98
C ALA A 182 -13.23 3.56 -17.90
N ALA A 183 -11.98 3.93 -18.21
CA ALA A 183 -11.13 4.70 -17.32
C ALA A 183 -11.79 6.02 -16.90
N GLU A 184 -12.35 6.79 -17.84
CA GLU A 184 -13.01 8.05 -17.53
C GLU A 184 -14.21 7.87 -16.58
N ARG A 185 -15.02 6.82 -16.77
CA ARG A 185 -16.13 6.51 -15.85
C ARG A 185 -15.65 6.27 -14.43
N HIS A 186 -14.55 5.53 -14.25
CA HIS A 186 -13.97 5.24 -12.95
C HIS A 186 -13.29 6.47 -12.33
N PHE A 187 -12.60 7.30 -13.10
CA PHE A 187 -12.11 8.60 -12.62
C PHE A 187 -13.26 9.50 -12.15
N LYS A 188 -14.37 9.58 -12.89
CA LYS A 188 -15.56 10.35 -12.47
C LYS A 188 -16.21 9.80 -11.19
N LYS A 189 -16.16 8.48 -10.94
CA LYS A 189 -16.57 7.91 -9.64
C LYS A 189 -15.63 8.35 -8.53
N ALA A 190 -14.32 8.25 -8.72
CA ALA A 190 -13.33 8.72 -7.74
C ALA A 190 -13.49 10.21 -7.41
N LEU A 191 -13.70 11.06 -8.43
CA LEU A 191 -13.94 12.50 -8.27
C LEU A 191 -15.22 12.80 -7.46
N ARG A 192 -16.30 12.05 -7.69
CA ARG A 192 -17.53 12.20 -6.90
C ARG A 192 -17.33 11.82 -5.43
N LEU A 193 -16.55 10.77 -5.16
CA LEU A 193 -16.25 10.33 -3.81
C LEU A 193 -15.40 11.34 -3.04
N VAL A 194 -14.37 11.92 -3.68
CA VAL A 194 -13.56 12.96 -3.01
C VAL A 194 -14.28 14.30 -2.92
N GLY A 195 -15.19 14.62 -3.85
CA GLY A 195 -16.00 15.85 -3.81
C GLY A 195 -15.19 17.11 -3.55
N ASN A 196 -15.42 17.74 -2.40
CA ASN A 196 -14.72 18.93 -1.91
C ASN A 196 -13.72 18.65 -0.78
N ALA A 197 -13.36 17.39 -0.55
CA ALA A 197 -12.34 17.02 0.42
C ALA A 197 -11.02 17.75 0.14
N LYS A 198 -10.39 18.17 1.23
CA LYS A 198 -9.07 18.83 1.25
C LYS A 198 -8.06 17.93 1.96
N ASP A 199 -7.86 16.73 1.42
CA ASP A 199 -6.99 15.73 2.01
C ASP A 199 -6.01 15.12 0.99
N LYS A 200 -5.15 14.22 1.48
CA LYS A 200 -4.17 13.50 0.66
C LYS A 200 -4.84 12.67 -0.45
N THR A 201 -6.05 12.17 -0.23
CA THR A 201 -6.80 11.36 -1.20
C THR A 201 -7.26 12.21 -2.36
N ALA A 202 -7.84 13.38 -2.10
CA ALA A 202 -8.24 14.35 -3.11
C ALA A 202 -7.06 14.77 -4.01
N VAL A 203 -5.89 15.07 -3.41
CA VAL A 203 -4.66 15.39 -4.16
C VAL A 203 -4.30 14.28 -5.14
N ARG A 204 -4.31 13.02 -4.69
CA ARG A 204 -3.98 11.86 -5.52
C ARG A 204 -4.98 11.68 -6.67
N VAL A 205 -6.28 11.83 -6.40
CA VAL A 205 -7.34 11.67 -7.41
C VAL A 205 -7.28 12.77 -8.47
N PHE A 206 -7.17 14.04 -8.07
CA PHE A 206 -7.08 15.17 -9.00
C PHE A 206 -5.84 15.08 -9.89
N LYS A 207 -4.68 14.73 -9.29
CA LYS A 207 -3.43 14.55 -10.04
C LYS A 207 -3.54 13.48 -11.13
N GLU A 208 -4.03 12.30 -10.78
CA GLU A 208 -4.11 11.18 -11.74
C GLU A 208 -5.15 11.44 -12.83
N TYR A 209 -6.28 12.09 -12.50
CA TYR A 209 -7.24 12.48 -13.52
C TYR A 209 -6.68 13.56 -14.47
N ALA A 210 -5.89 14.49 -13.96
CA ALA A 210 -5.21 15.47 -14.81
C ALA A 210 -4.22 14.82 -15.79
N ILE A 211 -3.45 13.82 -15.34
CA ILE A 211 -2.56 13.05 -16.21
C ILE A 211 -3.36 12.34 -17.30
N PHE A 212 -4.49 11.72 -16.95
CA PHE A 212 -5.39 11.10 -17.93
C PHE A 212 -5.89 12.12 -18.97
N LEU A 213 -6.36 13.30 -18.53
CA LEU A 213 -6.82 14.35 -19.43
C LEU A 213 -5.70 14.89 -20.35
N ALA A 214 -4.50 15.09 -19.81
CA ALA A 214 -3.35 15.54 -20.58
C ALA A 214 -2.96 14.52 -21.67
N GLY A 215 -2.97 13.23 -21.34
CA GLY A 215 -2.75 12.14 -22.30
C GLY A 215 -3.81 12.07 -23.42
N GLN A 216 -4.96 12.71 -23.22
CA GLN A 216 -6.04 12.83 -24.20
C GLN A 216 -5.99 14.17 -24.96
N GLY A 217 -4.95 14.99 -24.77
CA GLY A 217 -4.81 16.32 -25.37
C GLY A 217 -5.65 17.42 -24.71
N LYS A 218 -6.38 17.12 -23.63
CA LYS A 218 -7.24 18.08 -22.91
C LYS A 218 -6.46 18.92 -21.91
N LYS A 219 -5.41 19.60 -22.38
CA LYS A 219 -4.41 20.31 -21.56
C LYS A 219 -5.02 21.33 -20.60
N LYS A 220 -5.96 22.15 -21.10
CA LYS A 220 -6.64 23.19 -20.32
C LYS A 220 -7.46 22.61 -19.16
N GLU A 221 -8.10 21.46 -19.37
CA GLU A 221 -8.86 20.80 -18.31
C GLU A 221 -7.92 20.14 -17.30
N ALA A 222 -6.85 19.49 -17.77
CA ALA A 222 -5.82 18.91 -16.92
C ALA A 222 -5.24 19.94 -15.94
N GLU A 223 -4.91 21.15 -16.42
CA GLU A 223 -4.33 22.19 -15.58
C GLU A 223 -5.26 22.66 -14.46
N LYS A 224 -6.59 22.66 -14.68
CA LYS A 224 -7.56 22.98 -13.61
C LYS A 224 -7.45 21.99 -12.45
N TYR A 225 -7.32 20.70 -12.75
CA TYR A 225 -7.19 19.66 -11.74
C TYR A 225 -5.80 19.64 -11.09
N LEU A 226 -4.72 19.89 -11.84
CA LEU A 226 -3.38 20.05 -11.25
C LEU A 226 -3.32 21.25 -10.31
N SER A 227 -3.89 22.39 -10.70
CA SER A 227 -3.95 23.58 -9.86
C SER A 227 -4.70 23.31 -8.56
N ARG A 228 -5.83 22.59 -8.61
CA ARG A 228 -6.57 22.17 -7.41
C ARG A 228 -5.75 21.22 -6.54
N ALA A 229 -5.07 20.24 -7.14
CA ALA A 229 -4.20 19.31 -6.42
C ALA A 229 -3.04 20.03 -5.74
N ARG A 230 -2.40 20.99 -6.43
CA ARG A 230 -1.29 21.81 -5.94
C ARG A 230 -1.71 22.64 -4.74
N LYS A 231 -2.85 23.35 -4.85
CA LYS A 231 -3.39 24.16 -3.75
C LYS A 231 -3.61 23.34 -2.48
N ILE A 232 -4.26 22.17 -2.61
CA ILE A 232 -4.50 21.30 -1.45
C ILE A 232 -3.16 20.75 -0.90
N ALA A 233 -2.22 20.36 -1.77
CA ALA A 233 -0.91 19.89 -1.34
C ALA A 233 -0.13 20.95 -0.55
N GLN A 234 -0.17 22.21 -0.97
CA GLN A 234 0.43 23.35 -0.27
C GLN A 234 -0.24 23.61 1.08
N GLU A 235 -1.58 23.67 1.11
CA GLU A 235 -2.37 23.85 2.35
C GLU A 235 -2.05 22.77 3.39
N LEU A 236 -1.71 21.55 2.95
CA LEU A 236 -1.41 20.40 3.82
C LEU A 236 0.09 20.17 4.07
N GLY A 237 0.99 21.01 3.52
CA GLY A 237 2.43 20.83 3.67
C GLY A 237 2.99 19.55 2.99
N LEU A 238 2.36 19.07 1.92
CA LEU A 238 2.74 17.84 1.21
C LEU A 238 3.82 18.10 0.17
N GLY A 239 5.01 18.53 0.62
CA GLY A 239 6.09 18.98 -0.27
C GLY A 239 6.47 17.99 -1.38
N HIS A 240 6.51 16.69 -1.09
CA HIS A 240 6.76 15.70 -2.14
C HIS A 240 5.65 15.65 -3.21
N GLN A 241 4.37 15.74 -2.80
CA GLN A 241 3.27 15.73 -3.76
C GLN A 241 3.30 16.98 -4.64
N GLU A 242 3.60 18.14 -4.05
CA GLU A 242 3.77 19.39 -4.79
C GLU A 242 4.86 19.28 -5.86
N LEU A 243 6.03 18.76 -5.52
CA LEU A 243 7.11 18.50 -6.48
C LEU A 243 6.66 17.59 -7.62
N THR A 244 5.95 16.49 -7.30
CA THR A 244 5.45 15.57 -8.34
C THR A 244 4.40 16.22 -9.23
N ILE A 245 3.55 17.09 -8.69
CA ILE A 245 2.52 17.82 -9.47
C ILE A 245 3.19 18.81 -10.41
N ASN A 246 4.20 19.55 -9.93
CA ASN A 246 4.91 20.56 -10.72
C ASN A 246 5.76 19.95 -11.85
N ALA A 247 6.16 18.69 -11.71
CA ALA A 247 6.88 17.97 -12.76
C ALA A 247 5.97 17.49 -13.92
N ILE A 248 4.65 17.52 -13.75
CA ILE A 248 3.70 17.11 -14.80
C ILE A 248 3.60 18.20 -15.85
N LYS A 249 3.96 17.88 -17.10
CA LYS A 249 3.76 18.76 -18.25
C LYS A 249 2.37 18.50 -18.83
N THR A 250 1.52 19.53 -18.86
CA THR A 250 0.18 19.49 -19.47
C THR A 250 0.18 19.86 -20.94
#